data_AF-A0A965C707-F1
#
_entry.id   AF-A0A965C707-F1
#
_cell.length_a   1.000
_cell.length_b   1.000
_cell.length_c   1.000
_cell.angle_alpha   90.00
_cell.angle_beta   90.00
_cell.angle_gamma   90.00
#
_symmetry.space_group_name_H-M   'P 1'
#
loop_
_entity.id
_entity.type
_entity.pdbx_description
1 polymer ?
#
loop_
_entity_poly.entity_id
_entity_poly.type
_entity_poly.pdbx_seq_one_letter_code
_entity_poly.pdbx_strand_id
1 'polypeptide(L)'
;MTAQNAVDKPELELTPDMLQKYDVPGPRYTSYPTADRFVEAFGVEDYQQALDKRRVGGMALPLSIYVHVPFCESLCFYCACNKIITKRHERGAEYLEYLRREIDLHVEHLGAGQTISQLHLGGGSPTFFNDDELAELMSSIKRSFVMAPGGEYSIEIDPRTVNEARLKHLRALGFNRLSFGVQDFDAEVQKAVHRIQPAEQVFDLVGTSRALGFDSVNVDLIYGLPKQSPASFAKTLQQVAKLRPERIALYAYAHLPERFKPQRKIHAEDLPVAADKIEMLSIAISTFLSAGYVYVGMDHFALPTDPLAIAKRQGRLHRNFQGYSTQPDCDLIALGVSSIGRVGSTYSQNAKTLDEYYDHINQGHLPIV
;
A
#
# COMPACT_ATOMS: atom_id res chain seq x y z
N MET A 1 18.66 22.19 -43.33
CA MET A 1 17.51 21.39 -42.85
C MET A 1 17.91 20.72 -41.56
N THR A 2 17.69 21.39 -40.43
CA THR A 2 17.83 20.80 -39.09
C THR A 2 16.75 21.43 -38.24
N ALA A 3 15.56 20.84 -38.28
CA ALA A 3 14.49 21.18 -37.36
C ALA A 3 14.84 20.54 -36.01
N GLN A 4 15.35 21.37 -35.09
CA GLN A 4 15.34 21.07 -33.67
C GLN A 4 13.87 21.04 -33.23
N ASN A 5 13.32 19.84 -33.08
CA ASN A 5 12.08 19.65 -32.33
C ASN A 5 12.42 19.87 -30.84
N ALA A 6 12.37 21.13 -30.42
CA ALA A 6 12.15 21.47 -29.03
C ALA A 6 10.77 20.93 -28.66
N VAL A 7 10.74 19.80 -27.96
CA VAL A 7 9.54 19.36 -27.26
C VAL A 7 9.40 20.29 -26.08
N ASP A 8 8.58 21.33 -26.24
CA ASP A 8 8.05 22.12 -25.13
C ASP A 8 7.36 21.14 -24.18
N LYS A 9 8.08 20.73 -23.13
CA LYS A 9 7.45 20.14 -21.97
C LYS A 9 6.75 21.30 -21.26
N PRO A 10 5.43 21.23 -20.99
CA PRO A 10 4.88 22.10 -19.97
C PRO A 10 5.57 21.70 -18.67
N GLU A 11 6.56 22.49 -18.28
CA GLU A 11 7.13 22.44 -16.94
C GLU A 11 5.97 22.72 -16.00
N LEU A 12 5.67 21.76 -15.12
CA LEU A 12 4.56 21.87 -14.21
C LEU A 12 4.94 22.95 -13.17
N GLU A 13 4.73 24.23 -13.49
CA GLU A 13 4.98 25.36 -12.59
C GLU A 13 3.94 25.35 -11.47
N LEU A 14 4.16 24.51 -10.46
CA LEU A 14 3.41 24.52 -9.21
C LEU A 14 3.98 25.63 -8.31
N THR A 15 3.29 26.77 -8.24
CA THR A 15 3.68 27.85 -7.31
C THR A 15 3.01 27.67 -5.93
N PRO A 16 3.62 28.16 -4.85
CA PRO A 16 2.99 28.18 -3.53
C PRO A 16 1.61 28.85 -3.53
N ASP A 17 1.43 29.94 -4.29
CA ASP A 17 0.15 30.65 -4.42
C ASP A 17 -0.94 29.76 -5.04
N MET A 18 -0.59 28.94 -6.05
CA MET A 18 -1.52 27.98 -6.65
C MET A 18 -1.92 26.90 -5.65
N LEU A 19 -0.97 26.35 -4.90
CA LEU A 19 -1.24 25.33 -3.89
C LEU A 19 -2.14 25.88 -2.78
N GLN A 20 -1.88 27.11 -2.30
CA GLN A 20 -2.71 27.77 -1.30
C GLN A 20 -4.13 28.05 -1.79
N LYS A 21 -4.30 28.48 -3.05
CA LYS A 21 -5.62 28.76 -3.63
C LYS A 21 -6.54 27.53 -3.67
N TYR A 22 -5.97 26.34 -3.87
CA TYR A 22 -6.71 25.08 -4.02
C TYR A 22 -6.64 24.15 -2.79
N ASP A 23 -6.07 24.60 -1.67
CA ASP A 23 -6.05 23.87 -0.40
C ASP A 23 -7.43 23.93 0.30
N VAL A 24 -8.41 23.27 -0.30
CA VAL A 24 -9.79 23.14 0.20
C VAL A 24 -10.18 21.67 0.37
N PRO A 25 -11.09 21.34 1.30
CA PRO A 25 -11.55 19.97 1.47
C PRO A 25 -12.15 19.40 0.19
N GLY A 26 -11.66 18.23 -0.24
CA GLY A 26 -12.16 17.50 -1.39
C GLY A 26 -12.32 16.00 -1.09
N PRO A 27 -13.13 15.28 -1.88
CA PRO A 27 -13.26 13.83 -1.73
C PRO A 27 -11.94 13.13 -2.03
N ARG A 28 -11.59 12.15 -1.20
CA ARG A 28 -10.42 11.28 -1.42
C ARG A 28 -10.78 10.22 -2.45
N TYR A 29 -10.45 10.47 -3.72
CA TYR A 29 -10.68 9.55 -4.85
C TYR A 29 -9.74 8.32 -4.81
N THR A 30 -9.92 7.47 -3.79
CA THR A 30 -9.26 6.16 -3.74
C THR A 30 -9.87 5.20 -4.77
N SER A 31 -11.18 5.37 -5.00
CA SER A 31 -11.99 4.72 -6.03
C SER A 31 -13.08 5.70 -6.49
N TYR A 32 -13.75 5.35 -7.59
CA TYR A 32 -15.02 5.96 -7.97
C TYR A 32 -16.05 4.85 -8.29
N PRO A 33 -17.23 4.84 -7.64
CA PRO A 33 -17.62 5.68 -6.49
C PRO A 33 -16.70 5.51 -5.27
N THR A 34 -16.70 6.50 -4.38
CA THR A 34 -15.90 6.46 -3.14
C THR A 34 -16.52 5.51 -2.11
N ALA A 35 -15.74 5.02 -1.15
CA ALA A 35 -16.19 4.02 -0.18
C ALA A 35 -17.34 4.49 0.74
N ASP A 36 -17.53 5.79 0.94
CA ASP A 36 -18.71 6.36 1.62
C ASP A 36 -20.02 6.19 0.82
N ARG A 37 -19.93 5.67 -0.41
CA ARG A 37 -21.08 5.34 -1.28
C ARG A 37 -21.35 3.86 -1.37
N PHE A 38 -20.62 3.01 -0.66
CA PHE A 38 -20.95 1.59 -0.55
C PHE A 38 -22.23 1.45 0.27
N VAL A 39 -23.09 0.53 -0.14
CA VAL A 39 -24.41 0.32 0.45
C VAL A 39 -24.56 -1.15 0.83
N GLU A 40 -25.19 -1.40 1.98
CA GLU A 40 -25.46 -2.74 2.51
C GLU A 40 -26.42 -3.56 1.61
N ALA A 41 -27.02 -2.91 0.59
CA ALA A 41 -27.85 -3.59 -0.41
C ALA A 41 -27.03 -4.49 -1.35
N PHE A 42 -25.71 -4.28 -1.47
CA PHE A 42 -24.83 -5.21 -2.18
C PHE A 42 -24.31 -6.25 -1.18
N GLY A 43 -24.83 -7.46 -1.26
CA GLY A 43 -24.56 -8.52 -0.28
C GLY A 43 -23.68 -9.65 -0.80
N VAL A 44 -23.61 -10.72 0.00
CA VAL A 44 -22.86 -11.94 -0.32
C VAL A 44 -23.31 -12.55 -1.64
N GLU A 45 -24.63 -12.65 -1.89
CA GLU A 45 -25.17 -13.25 -3.11
C GLU A 45 -24.78 -12.46 -4.37
N ASP A 46 -24.78 -11.12 -4.31
CA ASP A 46 -24.36 -10.26 -5.42
C ASP A 46 -22.87 -10.46 -5.74
N TYR A 47 -22.04 -10.57 -4.71
CA TYR A 47 -20.62 -10.82 -4.86
C TYR A 47 -20.33 -12.20 -5.43
N GLN A 48 -21.02 -13.24 -4.95
CA GLN A 48 -20.94 -14.59 -5.49
C GLN A 48 -21.29 -14.62 -6.98
N GLN A 49 -22.38 -13.94 -7.38
CA GLN A 49 -22.73 -13.78 -8.79
C GLN A 49 -21.63 -13.08 -9.61
N ALA A 50 -20.93 -12.10 -9.04
CA ALA A 50 -19.81 -11.45 -9.71
C ALA A 50 -18.62 -12.40 -9.91
N LEU A 51 -18.30 -13.22 -8.91
CA LEU A 51 -17.26 -14.27 -9.01
C LEU A 51 -17.63 -15.35 -10.03
N ASP A 52 -18.88 -15.83 -10.01
CA ASP A 52 -19.38 -16.83 -10.94
C ASP A 52 -19.37 -16.31 -12.39
N LYS A 53 -19.78 -15.04 -12.61
CA LYS A 53 -19.68 -14.38 -13.91
C LYS A 53 -18.24 -14.31 -14.40
N ARG A 54 -17.30 -13.94 -13.53
CA ARG A 54 -15.87 -13.92 -13.84
C ARG A 54 -15.38 -15.30 -14.29
N ARG A 55 -15.84 -16.37 -13.64
CA ARG A 55 -15.47 -17.76 -13.97
C ARG A 55 -15.96 -18.19 -15.36
N VAL A 56 -17.19 -17.84 -15.75
CA VAL A 56 -17.85 -18.39 -16.96
C VAL A 56 -17.34 -17.76 -18.28
N GLY A 57 -16.76 -16.55 -18.26
CA GLY A 57 -16.14 -15.91 -19.44
C GLY A 57 -16.59 -14.45 -19.64
N GLY A 58 -15.93 -13.61 -20.46
CA GLY A 58 -15.12 -13.93 -21.64
C GLY A 58 -13.99 -12.93 -21.96
N MET A 59 -13.28 -12.45 -20.94
CA MET A 59 -11.91 -11.94 -21.09
C MET A 59 -11.09 -12.54 -19.95
N ALA A 60 -9.92 -13.12 -20.26
CA ALA A 60 -8.94 -13.50 -19.25
C ALA A 60 -8.33 -12.22 -18.64
N LEU A 61 -9.15 -11.47 -17.90
CA LEU A 61 -8.70 -10.29 -17.20
C LEU A 61 -7.66 -10.72 -16.17
N PRO A 62 -6.53 -10.00 -16.07
CA PRO A 62 -5.55 -10.27 -15.04
C PRO A 62 -6.22 -10.29 -13.66
N LEU A 63 -5.76 -11.20 -12.80
CA LEU A 63 -6.25 -11.32 -11.43
C LEU A 63 -5.19 -10.85 -10.45
N SER A 64 -5.60 -9.97 -9.56
CA SER A 64 -4.83 -9.53 -8.41
C SER A 64 -5.47 -10.07 -7.14
N ILE A 65 -4.63 -10.41 -6.16
CA ILE A 65 -5.05 -10.70 -4.80
C ILE A 65 -4.46 -9.64 -3.87
N TYR A 66 -5.32 -9.02 -3.06
CA TYR A 66 -4.91 -8.27 -1.88
C TYR A 66 -5.23 -9.07 -0.63
N VAL A 67 -4.29 -9.14 0.31
CA VAL A 67 -4.54 -9.73 1.62
C VAL A 67 -4.29 -8.67 2.68
N HIS A 68 -5.30 -8.42 3.50
CA HIS A 68 -5.21 -7.53 4.63
C HIS A 68 -4.75 -8.28 5.88
N VAL A 69 -3.57 -7.95 6.40
CA VAL A 69 -3.08 -8.43 7.70
C VAL A 69 -3.20 -7.29 8.72
N PRO A 70 -4.18 -7.32 9.63
CA PRO A 70 -4.53 -6.14 10.44
C PRO A 70 -3.56 -5.91 11.60
N PHE A 71 -2.68 -6.85 11.92
CA PHE A 71 -1.93 -6.79 13.19
C PHE A 71 -0.69 -5.89 13.11
N CYS A 72 -0.42 -5.15 14.19
CA CYS A 72 0.86 -4.47 14.41
C CYS A 72 1.33 -4.69 15.85
N GLU A 73 2.64 -4.85 16.05
CA GLU A 73 3.21 -4.98 17.40
C GLU A 73 3.21 -3.66 18.18
N SER A 74 3.36 -2.54 17.47
CA SER A 74 3.50 -1.21 18.08
C SER A 74 2.57 -0.19 17.44
N LEU A 75 1.99 0.65 18.29
CA LEU A 75 1.06 1.70 17.89
C LEU A 75 1.82 2.93 17.39
N CYS A 76 1.79 3.19 16.08
CA CYS A 76 2.24 4.46 15.51
C CYS A 76 1.13 5.52 15.66
N PHE A 77 1.43 6.66 16.27
CA PHE A 77 0.39 7.63 16.63
C PHE A 77 -0.27 8.29 15.42
N TYR A 78 0.42 8.38 14.28
CA TYR A 78 -0.14 8.95 13.05
C TYR A 78 -1.14 8.02 12.35
N CYS A 79 -1.11 6.71 12.63
CA CYS A 79 -1.66 5.69 11.72
C CYS A 79 -3.20 5.70 11.63
N ALA A 80 -3.69 5.85 10.40
CA ALA A 80 -5.10 5.85 10.03
C ALA A 80 -5.57 4.55 9.35
N CYS A 81 -4.70 3.54 9.20
CA CYS A 81 -5.05 2.25 8.56
C CYS A 81 -6.14 1.51 9.36
N ASN A 82 -6.76 0.49 8.76
CA ASN A 82 -7.41 -0.56 9.56
C ASN A 82 -6.29 -1.44 10.15
N LYS A 83 -6.25 -1.54 11.47
CA LYS A 83 -5.20 -2.23 12.22
C LYS A 83 -5.63 -2.55 13.65
N ILE A 84 -5.00 -3.56 14.21
CA ILE A 84 -5.19 -4.08 15.55
C ILE A 84 -3.82 -4.18 16.21
N ILE A 85 -3.62 -3.41 17.28
CA ILE A 85 -2.36 -3.44 18.02
C ILE A 85 -2.40 -4.60 19.01
N THR A 86 -1.43 -5.51 18.92
CA THR A 86 -1.36 -6.69 19.79
C THR A 86 0.07 -7.23 19.82
N LYS A 87 0.47 -7.82 20.96
CA LYS A 87 1.70 -8.62 21.11
C LYS A 87 1.41 -10.13 21.17
N ARG A 88 0.13 -10.50 21.13
CA ARG A 88 -0.36 -11.87 21.14
C ARG A 88 -0.26 -12.44 19.73
N HIS A 89 0.84 -13.13 19.42
CA HIS A 89 1.09 -13.72 18.11
C HIS A 89 0.16 -14.90 17.80
N GLU A 90 -0.42 -15.54 18.81
CA GLU A 90 -1.44 -16.58 18.63
C GLU A 90 -2.68 -16.08 17.86
N ARG A 91 -2.95 -14.76 17.89
CA ARG A 91 -4.02 -14.14 17.08
C ARG A 91 -3.68 -14.11 15.60
N GLY A 92 -2.39 -14.10 15.25
CA GLY A 92 -1.91 -14.24 13.89
C GLY A 92 -2.25 -15.63 13.37
N ALA A 93 -1.82 -16.67 14.08
CA ALA A 93 -2.14 -18.06 13.75
C ALA A 93 -3.67 -18.30 13.60
N GLU A 94 -4.48 -17.81 14.55
CA GLU A 94 -5.95 -17.89 14.45
C GLU A 94 -6.48 -17.22 13.17
N TYR A 95 -6.04 -15.99 12.89
CA TYR A 95 -6.46 -15.25 11.71
C TYR A 95 -6.02 -15.91 10.40
N LEU A 96 -4.87 -16.59 10.39
CA LEU A 96 -4.40 -17.35 9.23
C LEU A 96 -5.35 -18.51 8.89
N GLU A 97 -5.90 -19.21 9.88
CA GLU A 97 -6.91 -20.25 9.64
C GLU A 97 -8.18 -19.66 8.99
N TYR A 98 -8.60 -18.47 9.41
CA TYR A 98 -9.72 -17.78 8.78
C TYR A 98 -9.42 -17.33 7.35
N LEU A 99 -8.22 -16.80 7.08
CA LEU A 99 -7.79 -16.47 5.72
C LEU A 99 -7.78 -17.71 4.82
N ARG A 100 -7.33 -18.87 5.31
CA ARG A 100 -7.34 -20.14 4.57
C ARG A 100 -8.76 -20.55 4.18
N ARG A 101 -9.70 -20.48 5.13
CA ARG A 101 -11.13 -20.77 4.87
C ARG A 101 -11.75 -19.78 3.89
N GLU A 102 -11.42 -18.49 3.99
CA GLU A 102 -11.88 -17.47 3.04
C GLU A 102 -11.33 -17.71 1.62
N ILE A 103 -10.07 -18.14 1.50
CA ILE A 103 -9.49 -18.56 0.21
C ILE A 103 -10.31 -19.70 -0.38
N ASP A 104 -10.64 -20.72 0.42
CA ASP A 104 -11.41 -21.87 -0.04
C ASP A 104 -12.82 -21.45 -0.51
N LEU A 105 -13.51 -20.56 0.23
CA LEU A 105 -14.80 -19.98 -0.18
C LEU A 105 -14.72 -19.22 -1.52
N HIS A 106 -13.65 -18.45 -1.76
CA HIS A 106 -13.46 -17.80 -3.06
C HIS A 106 -13.26 -18.83 -4.18
N VAL A 107 -12.53 -19.91 -3.92
CA VAL A 107 -12.26 -20.98 -4.90
C VAL A 107 -13.53 -21.74 -5.26
N GLU A 108 -14.48 -21.92 -4.35
CA GLU A 108 -15.78 -22.55 -4.64
C GLU A 108 -16.53 -21.85 -5.78
N HIS A 109 -16.49 -20.51 -5.81
CA HIS A 109 -17.12 -19.69 -6.85
C HIS A 109 -16.24 -19.54 -8.10
N LEU A 110 -14.98 -19.14 -7.92
CA LEU A 110 -14.06 -18.84 -9.03
C LEU A 110 -13.55 -20.08 -9.78
N GLY A 111 -13.60 -21.24 -9.12
CA GLY A 111 -12.88 -22.42 -9.53
C GLY A 111 -11.38 -22.33 -9.20
N ALA A 112 -10.75 -23.49 -9.03
CA ALA A 112 -9.32 -23.60 -8.78
C ALA A 112 -8.48 -23.29 -10.04
N GLY A 113 -7.23 -22.88 -9.83
CA GLY A 113 -6.25 -22.74 -10.91
C GLY A 113 -6.32 -21.44 -11.70
N GLN A 114 -7.09 -20.45 -11.22
CA GLN A 114 -7.05 -19.09 -11.76
C GLN A 114 -5.63 -18.53 -11.65
N THR A 115 -5.15 -17.89 -12.72
CA THR A 115 -3.80 -17.30 -12.75
C THR A 115 -3.82 -15.90 -12.16
N ILE A 116 -2.96 -15.64 -11.16
CA ILE A 116 -2.78 -14.32 -10.56
C ILE A 116 -1.48 -13.67 -11.04
N SER A 117 -1.62 -12.44 -11.53
CA SER A 117 -0.53 -11.60 -12.03
C SER A 117 -0.05 -10.59 -11.00
N GLN A 118 -0.82 -10.35 -9.94
CA GLN A 118 -0.41 -9.51 -8.81
C GLN A 118 -0.83 -10.14 -7.46
N LEU A 119 0.03 -10.00 -6.46
CA LEU A 119 -0.27 -10.26 -5.05
C LEU A 119 0.24 -9.09 -4.22
N HIS A 120 -0.57 -8.62 -3.29
CA HIS A 120 -0.15 -7.60 -2.34
C HIS A 120 -0.60 -7.98 -0.92
N LEU A 121 0.37 -8.22 -0.05
CA LEU A 121 0.10 -8.28 1.39
C LEU A 121 0.30 -6.88 1.98
N GLY A 122 -0.74 -6.33 2.60
CA GLY A 122 -0.68 -5.03 3.27
C GLY A 122 -1.54 -4.96 4.53
N GLY A 123 -1.76 -3.76 5.04
CA GLY A 123 -2.74 -3.50 6.09
C GLY A 123 -2.15 -2.84 7.33
N GLY A 124 -2.06 -3.60 8.43
CA GLY A 124 -1.30 -3.22 9.61
C GLY A 124 0.19 -3.47 9.38
N SER A 125 0.62 -4.72 9.56
CA SER A 125 1.96 -5.19 9.20
C SER A 125 1.89 -6.66 8.81
N PRO A 126 1.98 -7.00 7.52
CA PRO A 126 2.06 -8.39 7.05
C PRO A 126 3.16 -9.20 7.75
N THR A 127 4.27 -8.56 8.09
CA THR A 127 5.41 -9.15 8.82
C THR A 127 5.15 -9.34 10.32
N PHE A 128 3.93 -9.12 10.80
CA PHE A 128 3.48 -9.64 12.09
C PHE A 128 3.44 -11.17 12.10
N PHE A 129 3.11 -11.78 10.96
CA PHE A 129 3.23 -13.22 10.78
C PHE A 129 4.69 -13.65 10.87
N ASN A 130 4.96 -14.74 11.58
CA ASN A 130 6.27 -15.37 11.59
C ASN A 130 6.58 -16.04 10.23
N ASP A 131 7.77 -16.63 10.09
CA ASP A 131 8.22 -17.19 8.82
C ASP A 131 7.38 -18.40 8.37
N ASP A 132 6.96 -19.24 9.30
CA ASP A 132 6.13 -20.41 9.03
C ASP A 132 4.71 -19.98 8.63
N GLU A 133 4.12 -19.01 9.32
CA GLU A 133 2.80 -18.47 9.01
C GLU A 133 2.76 -17.80 7.62
N LEU A 134 3.81 -17.05 7.25
CA LEU A 134 3.94 -16.49 5.90
C LEU A 134 4.09 -17.59 4.83
N ALA A 135 4.88 -18.63 5.14
CA ALA A 135 5.05 -19.76 4.24
C ALA A 135 3.72 -20.50 4.03
N GLU A 136 2.94 -20.67 5.09
CA GLU A 136 1.63 -21.32 5.05
C GLU A 136 0.59 -20.50 4.29
N LEU A 137 0.54 -19.17 4.50
CA LEU A 137 -0.31 -18.28 3.71
C LEU A 137 0.03 -18.38 2.22
N MET A 138 1.32 -18.26 1.89
CA MET A 138 1.78 -18.36 0.50
C MET A 138 1.53 -19.74 -0.10
N SER A 139 1.69 -20.81 0.68
CA SER A 139 1.36 -22.18 0.27
C SER A 139 -0.14 -22.32 -0.03
N SER A 140 -1.00 -21.71 0.80
CA SER A 140 -2.44 -21.74 0.58
C SER A 140 -2.86 -20.97 -0.67
N ILE A 141 -2.27 -19.80 -0.90
CA ILE A 141 -2.49 -19.05 -2.15
C ILE A 141 -2.01 -19.87 -3.36
N LYS A 142 -0.80 -20.45 -3.32
CA LYS A 142 -0.25 -21.25 -4.43
C LYS A 142 -0.96 -22.58 -4.67
N ARG A 143 -1.63 -23.13 -3.66
CA ARG A 143 -2.50 -24.30 -3.80
C ARG A 143 -3.77 -23.96 -4.59
N SER A 144 -4.32 -22.77 -4.35
CA SER A 144 -5.60 -22.33 -4.92
C SER A 144 -5.45 -21.62 -6.27
N PHE A 145 -4.33 -20.94 -6.48
CA PHE A 145 -4.07 -20.05 -7.61
C PHE A 145 -2.72 -20.36 -8.28
N VAL A 146 -2.65 -20.11 -9.60
CA VAL A 146 -1.41 -20.19 -10.35
C VAL A 146 -0.71 -18.84 -10.33
N MET A 147 0.54 -18.80 -9.89
CA MET A 147 1.36 -17.59 -9.92
C MET A 147 1.87 -17.35 -11.35
N ALA A 148 1.44 -16.26 -12.01
CA ALA A 148 1.94 -15.89 -13.32
C ALA A 148 3.47 -15.71 -13.35
N PRO A 149 4.19 -16.24 -14.36
CA PRO A 149 5.59 -15.93 -14.56
C PRO A 149 5.80 -14.41 -14.71
N GLY A 150 6.71 -13.83 -13.92
CA GLY A 150 6.95 -12.39 -13.91
C GLY A 150 5.83 -11.55 -13.28
N GLY A 151 4.91 -12.16 -12.52
CA GLY A 151 3.90 -11.43 -11.75
C GLY A 151 4.49 -10.51 -10.69
N GLU A 152 3.72 -9.51 -10.26
CA GLU A 152 4.12 -8.56 -9.22
C GLU A 152 3.68 -9.06 -7.84
N TYR A 153 4.61 -9.54 -7.02
CA TYR A 153 4.33 -10.12 -5.71
C TYR A 153 4.97 -9.27 -4.62
N SER A 154 4.10 -8.52 -3.93
CA SER A 154 4.49 -7.44 -3.03
C SER A 154 4.04 -7.67 -1.60
N ILE A 155 4.84 -7.15 -0.67
CA ILE A 155 4.56 -7.17 0.77
C ILE A 155 4.99 -5.84 1.40
N GLU A 156 4.14 -5.28 2.25
CA GLU A 156 4.47 -4.15 3.12
C GLU A 156 5.30 -4.59 4.33
N ILE A 157 6.34 -3.81 4.64
CA ILE A 157 7.36 -4.12 5.64
C ILE A 157 7.44 -2.97 6.65
N ASP A 158 7.27 -3.31 7.93
CA ASP A 158 7.81 -2.49 9.01
C ASP A 158 9.32 -2.82 9.14
N PRO A 159 10.24 -1.87 8.89
CA PRO A 159 11.67 -2.16 8.96
C PRO A 159 12.14 -2.62 10.35
N ARG A 160 11.36 -2.36 11.41
CA ARG A 160 11.68 -2.74 12.79
C ARG A 160 11.51 -4.23 13.07
N THR A 161 10.75 -4.96 12.23
CA THR A 161 10.39 -6.37 12.43
C THR A 161 11.12 -7.33 11.49
N VAL A 162 12.04 -6.82 10.67
CA VAL A 162 12.69 -7.57 9.58
C VAL A 162 14.21 -7.46 9.68
N ASN A 163 14.89 -8.54 9.34
CA ASN A 163 16.34 -8.64 9.19
C ASN A 163 16.71 -9.33 7.87
N GLU A 164 18.01 -9.51 7.61
CA GLU A 164 18.49 -10.18 6.39
C GLU A 164 17.92 -11.60 6.20
N ALA A 165 17.84 -12.41 7.27
CA ALA A 165 17.32 -13.77 7.19
C ALA A 165 15.84 -13.77 6.77
N ARG A 166 15.05 -12.85 7.34
CA ARG A 166 13.65 -12.64 6.98
C ARG A 166 13.49 -12.20 5.52
N LEU A 167 14.34 -11.30 5.02
CA LEU A 167 14.31 -10.90 3.60
C LEU A 167 14.64 -12.07 2.67
N LYS A 168 15.60 -12.93 3.02
CA LYS A 168 15.91 -14.16 2.29
C LYS A 168 14.69 -15.09 2.24
N HIS A 169 14.01 -15.27 3.37
CA HIS A 169 12.80 -16.07 3.45
C HIS A 169 11.69 -15.53 2.55
N LEU A 170 11.39 -14.23 2.64
CA LEU A 170 10.39 -13.57 1.79
C LEU A 170 10.71 -13.75 0.29
N ARG A 171 11.99 -13.62 -0.09
CA ARG A 171 12.43 -13.83 -1.48
C ARG A 171 12.22 -15.28 -1.93
N ALA A 172 12.47 -16.26 -1.05
CA ALA A 172 12.25 -17.68 -1.30
C ALA A 172 10.76 -18.04 -1.42
N LEU A 173 9.89 -17.34 -0.68
CA LEU A 173 8.44 -17.45 -0.83
C LEU A 173 7.93 -16.92 -2.18
N GLY A 174 8.74 -16.14 -2.89
CA GLY A 174 8.44 -15.62 -4.23
C GLY A 174 8.03 -14.16 -4.25
N PHE A 175 8.11 -13.43 -3.13
CA PHE A 175 7.99 -11.98 -3.16
C PHE A 175 9.15 -11.39 -3.96
N ASN A 176 8.84 -10.45 -4.85
CA ASN A 176 9.81 -9.76 -5.69
C ASN A 176 9.71 -8.24 -5.57
N ARG A 177 8.74 -7.72 -4.81
CA ARG A 177 8.60 -6.29 -4.52
C ARG A 177 8.38 -6.05 -3.03
N LEU A 178 8.98 -5.00 -2.49
CA LEU A 178 8.86 -4.63 -1.07
C LEU A 178 8.39 -3.18 -0.93
N SER A 179 7.61 -2.88 0.10
CA SER A 179 7.29 -1.51 0.50
C SER A 179 7.69 -1.27 1.95
N PHE A 180 8.65 -0.39 2.21
CA PHE A 180 9.10 -0.08 3.57
C PHE A 180 8.39 1.16 4.12
N GLY A 181 7.76 1.00 5.28
CA GLY A 181 7.19 2.11 6.03
C GLY A 181 8.27 2.95 6.73
N VAL A 182 8.83 3.94 6.03
CA VAL A 182 9.90 4.81 6.58
C VAL A 182 9.34 6.00 7.34
N GLN A 183 8.38 6.70 6.73
CA GLN A 183 7.69 7.88 7.23
C GLN A 183 8.59 9.11 7.38
N ASP A 184 9.61 9.03 8.24
CA ASP A 184 10.64 10.05 8.44
C ASP A 184 11.91 9.42 9.04
N PHE A 185 13.08 9.99 8.75
CA PHE A 185 14.36 9.65 9.38
C PHE A 185 14.75 10.56 10.55
N ASP A 186 14.05 11.67 10.76
CA ASP A 186 14.29 12.58 11.87
C ASP A 186 13.90 11.93 13.20
N ALA A 187 14.86 11.85 14.13
CA ALA A 187 14.68 11.17 15.41
C ALA A 187 13.62 11.83 16.31
N GLU A 188 13.44 13.14 16.25
CA GLU A 188 12.43 13.85 17.05
C GLU A 188 11.03 13.61 16.48
N VAL A 189 10.89 13.59 15.16
CA VAL A 189 9.63 13.21 14.49
C VAL A 189 9.27 11.76 14.84
N GLN A 190 10.23 10.83 14.74
CA GLN A 190 10.04 9.42 15.08
C GLN A 190 9.60 9.22 16.54
N LYS A 191 10.20 9.94 17.49
CA LYS A 191 9.78 9.93 18.90
C LYS A 191 8.35 10.45 19.04
N ALA A 192 8.04 11.59 18.42
CA ALA A 192 6.74 12.24 18.51
C ALA A 192 5.59 11.38 17.96
N VAL A 193 5.88 10.46 17.03
CA VAL A 193 4.89 9.54 16.48
C VAL A 193 5.01 8.09 16.95
N HIS A 194 5.90 7.83 17.91
CA HIS A 194 6.14 6.51 18.51
C HIS A 194 6.57 5.45 17.47
N ARG A 195 7.51 5.82 16.60
CA ARG A 195 8.06 4.98 15.53
C ARG A 195 9.58 5.15 15.39
N ILE A 196 10.33 4.75 16.41
CA ILE A 196 11.80 4.79 16.37
C ILE A 196 12.35 3.74 15.40
N GLN A 197 13.12 4.18 14.42
CA GLN A 197 13.77 3.35 13.40
C GLN A 197 14.97 4.11 12.80
N PRO A 198 16.21 3.77 13.19
CA PRO A 198 17.40 4.44 12.65
C PRO A 198 17.48 4.35 11.12
N ALA A 199 17.97 5.42 10.47
CA ALA A 199 18.12 5.45 9.02
C ALA A 199 19.05 4.34 8.50
N GLU A 200 20.16 4.09 9.19
CA GLU A 200 21.14 3.05 8.84
C GLU A 200 20.49 1.67 8.69
N GLN A 201 19.59 1.30 9.62
CA GLN A 201 18.84 0.04 9.54
C GLN A 201 18.04 -0.06 8.24
N VAL A 202 17.38 1.02 7.82
CA VAL A 202 16.63 1.03 6.55
C VAL A 202 17.57 0.93 5.36
N PHE A 203 18.70 1.64 5.38
CA PHE A 203 19.70 1.56 4.32
C PHE A 203 20.24 0.15 4.14
N ASP A 204 20.56 -0.54 5.25
CA ASP A 204 21.04 -1.92 5.24
C ASP A 204 19.99 -2.89 4.70
N LEU A 205 18.72 -2.74 5.11
CA LEU A 205 17.62 -3.58 4.62
C LEU A 205 17.37 -3.38 3.13
N VAL A 206 17.42 -2.15 2.63
CA VAL A 206 17.26 -1.86 1.20
C VAL A 206 18.46 -2.38 0.40
N GLY A 207 19.68 -2.20 0.90
CA GLY A 207 20.89 -2.76 0.30
C GLY A 207 20.83 -4.29 0.20
N THR A 208 20.40 -4.94 1.28
CA THR A 208 20.16 -6.39 1.34
C THR A 208 19.09 -6.82 0.35
N SER A 209 17.97 -6.10 0.28
CA SER A 209 16.88 -6.39 -0.66
C SER A 209 17.37 -6.38 -2.11
N ARG A 210 18.21 -5.41 -2.47
CA ARG A 210 18.84 -5.36 -3.80
C ARG A 210 19.79 -6.53 -4.04
N ALA A 211 20.63 -6.86 -3.06
CA ALA A 211 21.56 -7.99 -3.15
C ALA A 211 20.85 -9.34 -3.31
N LEU A 212 19.63 -9.48 -2.75
CA LEU A 212 18.77 -10.66 -2.88
C LEU A 212 17.96 -10.69 -4.18
N GLY A 213 18.08 -9.66 -5.04
CA GLY A 213 17.39 -9.59 -6.32
C GLY A 213 15.87 -9.42 -6.18
N PHE A 214 15.43 -8.55 -5.27
CA PHE A 214 14.10 -7.95 -5.36
C PHE A 214 14.08 -6.93 -6.51
N ASP A 215 13.01 -6.93 -7.31
CA ASP A 215 12.89 -6.13 -8.53
C ASP A 215 12.63 -4.65 -8.25
N SER A 216 11.92 -4.36 -7.15
CA SER A 216 11.50 -2.99 -6.81
C SER A 216 11.27 -2.82 -5.31
N VAL A 217 11.87 -1.78 -4.75
CA VAL A 217 11.64 -1.29 -3.40
C VAL A 217 10.88 0.03 -3.46
N ASN A 218 9.76 0.08 -2.75
CA ASN A 218 9.04 1.31 -2.41
C ASN A 218 9.41 1.77 -1.00
N VAL A 219 9.42 3.09 -0.81
CA VAL A 219 9.51 3.72 0.51
C VAL A 219 8.31 4.64 0.72
N ASP A 220 7.60 4.43 1.83
CA ASP A 220 6.53 5.32 2.26
C ASP A 220 7.09 6.43 3.14
N LEU A 221 6.73 7.67 2.84
CA LEU A 221 7.05 8.89 3.58
C LEU A 221 5.78 9.62 3.94
N ILE A 222 5.84 10.39 5.03
CA ILE A 222 4.73 11.26 5.43
C ILE A 222 5.25 12.65 5.70
N TYR A 223 4.66 13.65 5.06
CA TYR A 223 4.90 15.06 5.39
C TYR A 223 3.71 15.63 6.18
N GLY A 224 3.97 16.61 7.03
CA GLY A 224 3.00 17.18 7.97
C GLY A 224 2.93 16.50 9.34
N LEU A 225 3.86 15.58 9.66
CA LEU A 225 3.98 14.94 10.99
C LEU A 225 4.44 15.94 12.06
N PRO A 226 4.19 15.67 13.37
CA PRO A 226 4.65 16.55 14.44
C PRO A 226 6.17 16.71 14.45
N LYS A 227 6.65 17.90 14.82
CA LYS A 227 8.06 18.32 14.85
C LYS A 227 8.73 18.42 13.47
N GLN A 228 8.03 18.17 12.37
CA GLN A 228 8.56 18.46 11.04
C GLN A 228 8.61 19.97 10.78
N SER A 229 9.66 20.38 10.07
CA SER A 229 9.84 21.71 9.47
C SER A 229 10.31 21.52 8.02
N PRO A 230 10.15 22.51 7.12
CA PRO A 230 10.68 22.40 5.76
C PRO A 230 12.17 22.00 5.73
N ALA A 231 12.97 22.58 6.64
CA ALA A 231 14.39 22.27 6.77
C ALA A 231 14.69 20.85 7.28
N SER A 232 13.95 20.34 8.28
CA SER A 232 14.16 18.96 8.74
C SER A 232 13.70 17.94 7.71
N PHE A 233 12.55 18.18 7.08
CA PHE A 233 12.02 17.31 6.04
C PHE A 233 12.93 17.27 4.80
N ALA A 234 13.53 18.40 4.41
CA ALA A 234 14.55 18.46 3.36
C ALA A 234 15.73 17.49 3.63
N LYS A 235 16.20 17.39 4.88
CA LYS A 235 17.26 16.43 5.23
C LYS A 235 16.82 14.98 5.07
N THR A 236 15.57 14.66 5.42
CA THR A 236 14.99 13.34 5.19
C THR A 236 14.89 13.02 3.70
N LEU A 237 14.44 13.98 2.87
CA LEU A 237 14.36 13.83 1.43
C LEU A 237 15.73 13.59 0.78
N GLN A 238 16.78 14.27 1.23
CA GLN A 238 18.15 14.02 0.77
C GLN A 238 18.64 12.61 1.11
N GLN A 239 18.32 12.11 2.30
CA GLN A 239 18.62 10.72 2.67
C GLN A 239 17.86 9.72 1.79
N VAL A 240 16.58 9.97 1.50
CA VAL A 240 15.80 9.09 0.60
C VAL A 240 16.34 9.16 -0.83
N ALA A 241 16.74 10.33 -1.33
CA ALA A 241 17.38 10.46 -2.63
C ALA A 241 18.70 9.68 -2.72
N LYS A 242 19.48 9.64 -1.63
CA LYS A 242 20.70 8.83 -1.50
C LYS A 242 20.38 7.33 -1.44
N LEU A 243 19.36 6.93 -0.69
CA LEU A 243 18.86 5.55 -0.62
C LEU A 243 18.40 5.06 -2.00
N ARG A 244 17.86 5.99 -2.79
CA ARG A 244 17.44 5.85 -4.18
C ARG A 244 16.46 4.69 -4.40
N PRO A 245 15.38 4.51 -3.62
CA PRO A 245 14.42 3.41 -3.85
C PRO A 245 13.79 3.53 -5.25
N GLU A 246 13.30 2.42 -5.80
CA GLU A 246 12.72 2.42 -7.14
C GLU A 246 11.40 3.19 -7.18
N ARG A 247 10.66 3.21 -6.05
CA ARG A 247 9.42 3.98 -5.85
C ARG A 247 9.42 4.73 -4.53
N ILE A 248 8.69 5.83 -4.50
CA ILE A 248 8.43 6.63 -3.30
C ILE A 248 6.95 6.96 -3.27
N ALA A 249 6.28 6.68 -2.15
CA ALA A 249 4.95 7.17 -1.86
C ALA A 249 5.04 8.22 -0.75
N LEU A 250 4.65 9.46 -1.05
CA LEU A 250 4.76 10.63 -0.20
C LEU A 250 3.37 11.10 0.23
N TYR A 251 2.91 10.61 1.38
CA TYR A 251 1.57 10.90 1.87
C TYR A 251 1.52 12.20 2.66
N ALA A 252 0.43 12.94 2.49
CA ALA A 252 0.08 14.04 3.38
C ALA A 252 -0.48 13.48 4.70
N TYR A 253 -0.01 13.98 5.84
CA TYR A 253 -0.54 13.58 7.14
C TYR A 253 -1.99 14.07 7.34
N ALA A 254 -2.92 13.14 7.46
CA ALA A 254 -4.31 13.41 7.82
C ALA A 254 -4.52 13.30 9.34
N HIS A 255 -4.67 14.44 10.02
CA HIS A 255 -4.93 14.52 11.46
C HIS A 255 -6.44 14.60 11.74
N LEU A 256 -7.04 13.47 12.12
CA LEU A 256 -8.46 13.30 12.45
C LEU A 256 -8.60 12.54 13.78
N PRO A 257 -8.18 13.12 14.93
CA PRO A 257 -8.10 12.44 16.22
C PRO A 257 -9.45 12.00 16.80
N GLU A 258 -10.56 12.53 16.29
CA GLU A 258 -11.91 12.06 16.64
C GLU A 258 -12.26 10.72 16.00
N ARG A 259 -11.71 10.44 14.82
CA ARG A 259 -11.88 9.17 14.13
C ARG A 259 -10.77 8.19 14.47
N PHE A 260 -9.52 8.67 14.53
CA PHE A 260 -8.33 7.86 14.78
C PHE A 260 -7.75 8.17 16.16
N LYS A 261 -8.31 7.52 17.19
CA LYS A 261 -7.95 7.73 18.61
C LYS A 261 -6.44 7.77 18.91
N PRO A 262 -5.56 6.97 18.27
CA PRO A 262 -4.10 7.07 18.49
C PRO A 262 -3.51 8.46 18.23
N GLN A 263 -4.09 9.22 17.30
CA GLN A 263 -3.62 10.56 16.95
C GLN A 263 -3.81 11.57 18.09
N ARG A 264 -4.65 11.27 19.09
CA ARG A 264 -4.77 12.07 20.33
C ARG A 264 -3.49 12.09 21.17
N LYS A 265 -2.54 11.19 20.87
CA LYS A 265 -1.19 11.18 21.48
C LYS A 265 -0.22 12.14 20.80
N ILE A 266 -0.60 12.74 19.67
CA ILE A 266 0.18 13.78 19.00
C ILE A 266 -0.26 15.14 19.55
N HIS A 267 0.71 15.95 19.97
CA HIS A 267 0.47 17.32 20.41
C HIS A 267 0.17 18.19 19.19
N ALA A 268 -1.02 18.81 19.15
CA ALA A 268 -1.46 19.60 17.98
C ALA A 268 -0.55 20.82 17.73
N GLU A 269 0.03 21.40 18.78
CA GLU A 269 1.01 22.49 18.71
C GLU A 269 2.33 22.11 18.04
N ASP A 270 2.63 20.81 17.94
CA ASP A 270 3.82 20.31 17.26
C ASP A 270 3.59 20.09 15.77
N LEU A 271 2.35 20.20 15.29
CA LEU A 271 2.05 20.02 13.87
C LEU A 271 2.49 21.25 13.08
N PRO A 272 3.13 21.06 11.91
CA PRO A 272 3.49 22.17 11.05
C PRO A 272 2.24 22.90 10.56
N VAL A 273 2.37 24.21 10.40
CA VAL A 273 1.30 25.07 9.84
C VAL A 273 1.08 24.75 8.36
N ALA A 274 -0.04 25.21 7.79
CA ALA A 274 -0.40 24.90 6.40
C ALA A 274 0.67 25.35 5.38
N ALA A 275 1.24 26.54 5.57
CA ALA A 275 2.31 27.07 4.72
C ALA A 275 3.54 26.13 4.68
N ASP A 276 3.98 25.65 5.84
CA ASP A 276 5.10 24.72 5.95
C ASP A 276 4.82 23.38 5.23
N LYS A 277 3.58 22.87 5.30
CA LYS A 277 3.19 21.65 4.58
C LYS A 277 3.24 21.83 3.06
N ILE A 278 2.81 22.98 2.57
CA ILE A 278 2.90 23.35 1.16
C ILE A 278 4.37 23.44 0.73
N GLU A 279 5.21 24.08 1.53
CA GLU A 279 6.64 24.19 1.27
C GLU A 279 7.34 22.82 1.28
N MET A 280 7.04 21.95 2.25
CA MET A 280 7.55 20.57 2.30
C MET A 280 7.20 19.78 1.04
N LEU A 281 5.95 19.90 0.56
CA LEU A 281 5.52 19.23 -0.68
C LEU A 281 6.30 19.77 -1.89
N SER A 282 6.46 21.10 -1.99
CA SER A 282 7.23 21.73 -3.07
C SER A 282 8.70 21.28 -3.07
N ILE A 283 9.35 21.29 -1.90
CA ILE A 283 10.73 20.81 -1.72
C ILE A 283 10.86 19.33 -2.10
N ALA A 284 9.89 18.49 -1.71
CA ALA A 284 9.90 17.06 -2.04
C ALA A 284 9.82 16.81 -3.54
N ILE A 285 8.88 17.47 -4.22
CA ILE A 285 8.73 17.38 -5.67
C ILE A 285 10.03 17.81 -6.36
N SER A 286 10.55 18.99 -6.02
CA SER A 286 11.80 19.51 -6.58
C SER A 286 12.97 18.55 -6.35
N THR A 287 13.16 18.08 -5.11
CA THR A 287 14.25 17.17 -4.72
C THR A 287 14.20 15.87 -5.52
N PHE A 288 13.04 15.23 -5.63
CA PHE A 288 12.93 13.96 -6.33
C PHE A 288 13.04 14.11 -7.85
N LEU A 289 12.49 15.18 -8.43
CA LEU A 289 12.70 15.48 -9.86
C LEU A 289 14.19 15.71 -10.16
N SER A 290 14.89 16.49 -9.34
CA SER A 290 16.33 16.71 -9.46
C SER A 290 17.16 15.44 -9.25
N ALA A 291 16.68 14.51 -8.41
CA ALA A 291 17.29 13.18 -8.23
C ALA A 291 16.99 12.19 -9.38
N GLY A 292 16.23 12.61 -10.39
CA GLY A 292 15.92 11.86 -11.60
C GLY A 292 14.67 10.99 -11.51
N TYR A 293 13.82 11.19 -10.51
CA TYR A 293 12.52 10.51 -10.44
C TYR A 293 11.52 11.12 -11.43
N VAL A 294 10.62 10.29 -11.91
CA VAL A 294 9.40 10.73 -12.59
C VAL A 294 8.33 10.92 -11.52
N TYR A 295 7.77 12.13 -11.45
CA TYR A 295 6.53 12.33 -10.71
C TYR A 295 5.42 11.56 -11.42
N VAL A 296 4.94 10.47 -10.83
CA VAL A 296 3.91 9.59 -11.41
C VAL A 296 2.54 10.27 -11.30
N GLY A 297 2.24 10.83 -10.13
CA GLY A 297 1.06 11.64 -9.87
C GLY A 297 0.65 11.54 -8.41
N MET A 298 -0.16 12.49 -7.94
CA MET A 298 -0.57 12.64 -6.54
C MET A 298 0.62 12.59 -5.57
N ASP A 299 0.82 11.45 -4.94
CA ASP A 299 1.79 11.17 -3.89
C ASP A 299 2.94 10.27 -4.39
N HIS A 300 2.96 9.84 -5.65
CA HIS A 300 3.91 8.82 -6.11
C HIS A 300 5.01 9.34 -7.04
N PHE A 301 6.22 8.85 -6.79
CA PHE A 301 7.41 9.04 -7.62
C PHE A 301 8.02 7.68 -7.95
N ALA A 302 8.60 7.55 -9.13
CA ALA A 302 9.27 6.32 -9.54
C ALA A 302 10.47 6.60 -10.43
N LEU A 303 11.48 5.72 -10.41
CA LEU A 303 12.61 5.84 -11.34
C LEU A 303 12.13 5.72 -12.80
N PRO A 304 12.81 6.33 -13.79
CA PRO A 304 12.33 6.35 -15.18
C PRO A 304 12.16 4.97 -15.83
N THR A 305 12.92 3.99 -15.35
CA THR A 305 12.90 2.57 -15.76
C THR A 305 11.84 1.75 -15.02
N ASP A 306 11.21 2.29 -13.97
CA ASP A 306 10.17 1.57 -13.24
C ASP A 306 8.92 1.38 -14.13
N PRO A 307 8.26 0.21 -14.05
CA PRO A 307 7.04 -0.07 -14.78
C PRO A 307 5.93 0.99 -14.67
N LEU A 308 5.78 1.68 -13.53
CA LEU A 308 4.80 2.78 -13.35
C LEU A 308 5.17 4.00 -14.19
N ALA A 309 6.45 4.39 -14.20
CA ALA A 309 6.92 5.51 -15.01
C ALA A 309 6.77 5.20 -16.51
N ILE A 310 7.03 3.96 -16.92
CA ILE A 310 6.81 3.48 -18.29
C ILE A 310 5.31 3.50 -18.63
N ALA A 311 4.44 2.97 -17.76
CA ALA A 311 2.99 2.95 -17.96
C ALA A 311 2.40 4.35 -18.08
N LYS A 312 2.89 5.30 -17.27
CA LYS A 312 2.51 6.73 -17.38
C LYS A 312 2.83 7.30 -18.76
N ARG A 313 4.07 7.11 -19.25
CA ARG A 313 4.48 7.61 -20.58
C ARG A 313 3.66 7.00 -21.71
N GLN A 314 3.21 5.77 -21.53
CA GLN A 314 2.41 5.04 -22.52
C GLN A 314 0.89 5.28 -22.37
N GLY A 315 0.45 6.15 -21.45
CA GLY A 315 -0.98 6.46 -21.27
C GLY A 315 -1.81 5.31 -20.70
N ARG A 316 -1.17 4.34 -20.04
CA ARG A 316 -1.79 3.10 -19.55
C ARG A 316 -1.61 2.88 -18.05
N LEU A 317 -1.28 3.95 -17.33
CA LEU A 317 -1.19 3.95 -15.87
C LEU A 317 -2.59 3.77 -15.29
N HIS A 318 -2.73 2.84 -14.36
CA HIS A 318 -3.98 2.57 -13.66
C HIS A 318 -3.84 2.85 -12.15
N ARG A 319 -4.95 2.92 -11.42
CA ARG A 319 -4.95 3.07 -9.97
C ARG A 319 -6.05 2.23 -9.32
N ASN A 320 -5.69 1.51 -8.26
CA ASN A 320 -6.60 0.74 -7.40
C ASN A 320 -6.47 1.20 -5.92
N PHE A 321 -7.04 0.45 -4.98
CA PHE A 321 -7.01 0.79 -3.56
C PHE A 321 -5.61 0.75 -2.94
N GLN A 322 -4.69 -0.05 -3.50
CA GLN A 322 -3.30 -0.16 -3.06
C GLN A 322 -2.39 0.93 -3.65
N GLY A 323 -2.86 1.66 -4.68
CA GLY A 323 -2.12 2.75 -5.31
C GLY A 323 -2.06 2.62 -6.83
N TYR A 324 -1.00 3.14 -7.44
CA TYR A 324 -0.80 3.02 -8.88
C TYR A 324 -0.43 1.60 -9.29
N SER A 325 -1.01 1.14 -10.40
CA SER A 325 -0.77 -0.18 -10.97
C SER A 325 -0.44 -0.09 -12.47
N THR A 326 0.29 -1.10 -12.95
CA THR A 326 0.68 -1.29 -14.34
C THR A 326 -0.36 -2.04 -15.16
N GLN A 327 -1.35 -2.64 -14.50
CA GLN A 327 -2.35 -3.54 -15.09
C GLN A 327 -3.73 -2.87 -15.07
N PRO A 328 -4.13 -2.19 -16.18
CA PRO A 328 -5.51 -1.76 -16.34
C PRO A 328 -6.43 -2.98 -16.44
N ASP A 329 -7.68 -2.82 -16.00
CA ASP A 329 -8.73 -3.84 -16.10
C ASP A 329 -8.40 -5.17 -15.40
N CYS A 330 -7.61 -5.10 -14.32
CA CYS A 330 -7.32 -6.22 -13.45
C CYS A 330 -8.42 -6.36 -12.38
N ASP A 331 -9.06 -7.52 -12.31
CA ASP A 331 -9.92 -7.86 -11.19
C ASP A 331 -9.07 -8.00 -9.92
N LEU A 332 -9.62 -7.56 -8.80
CA LEU A 332 -9.00 -7.60 -7.48
C LEU A 332 -9.89 -8.40 -6.52
N ILE A 333 -9.43 -9.58 -6.15
CA ILE A 333 -9.96 -10.29 -4.98
C ILE A 333 -9.27 -9.71 -3.75
N ALA A 334 -10.05 -9.47 -2.71
CA ALA A 334 -9.54 -8.95 -1.44
C ALA A 334 -9.89 -9.95 -0.33
N LEU A 335 -8.88 -10.29 0.45
CA LEU A 335 -8.96 -11.26 1.53
C LEU A 335 -8.68 -10.55 2.86
N GLY A 336 -9.35 -10.99 3.91
CA GLY A 336 -9.15 -10.51 5.26
C GLY A 336 -10.05 -9.33 5.64
N VAL A 337 -10.05 -9.03 6.94
CA VAL A 337 -10.88 -7.99 7.55
C VAL A 337 -10.70 -6.63 6.85
N SER A 338 -11.81 -5.94 6.62
CA SER A 338 -11.91 -4.60 6.00
C SER A 338 -11.42 -4.45 4.55
N SER A 339 -10.88 -5.52 3.97
CA SER A 339 -10.32 -5.53 2.63
C SER A 339 -11.36 -5.14 1.58
N ILE A 340 -10.94 -4.45 0.52
CA ILE A 340 -11.83 -3.98 -0.55
C ILE A 340 -11.42 -4.62 -1.87
N GLY A 341 -12.34 -5.36 -2.47
CA GLY A 341 -12.19 -6.00 -3.77
C GLY A 341 -12.86 -5.21 -4.88
N ARG A 342 -12.51 -5.55 -6.13
CA ARG A 342 -13.17 -5.09 -7.34
C ARG A 342 -13.24 -6.22 -8.34
N VAL A 343 -14.42 -6.74 -8.61
CA VAL A 343 -14.62 -7.80 -9.60
C VAL A 343 -15.63 -7.31 -10.64
N GLY A 344 -15.20 -7.26 -11.91
CA GLY A 344 -15.95 -6.65 -13.00
C GLY A 344 -16.31 -5.19 -12.70
N SER A 345 -17.61 -4.90 -12.70
CA SER A 345 -18.16 -3.56 -12.41
C SER A 345 -18.56 -3.35 -10.94
N THR A 346 -18.16 -4.25 -10.04
CA THR A 346 -18.56 -4.22 -8.63
C THR A 346 -17.39 -3.87 -7.72
N TYR A 347 -17.70 -3.23 -6.59
CA TYR A 347 -16.81 -3.17 -5.44
C TYR A 347 -17.45 -3.95 -4.30
N SER A 348 -16.64 -4.69 -3.55
CA SER A 348 -17.07 -5.40 -2.35
C SER A 348 -16.13 -5.06 -1.21
N GLN A 349 -16.64 -5.00 0.02
CA GLN A 349 -15.83 -4.80 1.21
C GLN A 349 -16.09 -5.90 2.21
N ASN A 350 -15.02 -6.47 2.74
CA ASN A 350 -15.13 -7.41 3.84
C ASN A 350 -15.51 -6.68 5.15
N ALA A 351 -16.18 -7.40 6.05
CA ALA A 351 -16.49 -7.01 7.42
C ALA A 351 -15.34 -6.24 8.06
N LYS A 352 -15.66 -5.12 8.73
CA LYS A 352 -14.65 -4.15 9.20
C LYS A 352 -14.09 -4.48 10.58
N THR A 353 -14.70 -5.45 11.26
CA THR A 353 -14.29 -5.96 12.57
C THR A 353 -13.94 -7.45 12.48
N LEU A 354 -13.04 -7.93 13.35
CA LEU A 354 -12.68 -9.35 13.34
C LEU A 354 -13.84 -10.24 13.74
N ASP A 355 -14.63 -9.85 14.74
CA ASP A 355 -15.73 -10.67 15.26
C ASP A 355 -16.76 -10.95 14.13
N GLU A 356 -17.19 -9.90 13.43
CA GLU A 356 -18.10 -10.03 12.28
C GLU A 356 -17.47 -10.83 11.13
N TYR A 357 -16.19 -10.55 10.80
CA TYR A 357 -15.45 -11.28 9.76
C TYR A 357 -15.37 -12.79 10.06
N TYR A 358 -15.08 -13.16 11.31
CA TYR A 358 -15.04 -14.55 11.74
C TYR A 358 -16.42 -15.18 11.76
N ASP A 359 -17.45 -14.46 12.17
CA ASP A 359 -18.82 -14.96 12.22
C ASP A 359 -19.34 -15.34 10.83
N HIS A 360 -19.08 -14.52 9.80
CA HIS A 360 -19.41 -14.86 8.41
C HIS A 360 -18.71 -16.14 7.95
N ILE A 361 -17.40 -16.25 8.16
CA ILE A 361 -16.63 -17.41 7.72
C ILE A 361 -17.02 -18.67 8.51
N ASN A 362 -17.35 -18.53 9.80
CA ASN A 362 -17.87 -19.62 10.63
C ASN A 362 -19.18 -20.20 10.09
N GLN A 363 -20.01 -19.37 9.46
CA GLN A 363 -21.25 -19.76 8.80
C GLN A 363 -21.04 -20.29 7.37
N GLY A 364 -19.81 -20.30 6.86
CA GLY A 364 -19.50 -20.73 5.49
C GLY A 364 -19.85 -19.69 4.44
N HIS A 365 -19.89 -18.40 4.81
CA HIS A 365 -20.20 -17.30 3.89
C HIS A 365 -18.98 -16.41 3.66
N LEU A 366 -18.89 -15.83 2.46
CA LEU A 366 -17.95 -14.74 2.19
C LEU A 366 -18.28 -13.55 3.11
N PRO A 367 -17.29 -12.87 3.72
CA PRO A 367 -17.54 -11.89 4.77
C PRO A 367 -17.88 -10.49 4.23
N ILE A 368 -18.80 -10.39 3.26
CA ILE A 368 -19.16 -9.13 2.58
C ILE A 368 -20.19 -8.32 3.39
N VAL A 369 -19.93 -7.02 3.57
CA VAL A 369 -20.81 -6.06 4.30
C VAL A 369 -21.02 -4.74 3.58
#